data_AF-A0A1H0AKB8-F1
#
_entry.id   AF-A0A1H0AKB8-F1
#
_cell.length_a   1.000
_cell.length_b   1.000
_cell.length_c   1.000
_cell.angle_alpha   90.00
_cell.angle_beta   90.00
_cell.angle_gamma   90.00
#
_symmetry.space_group_name_H-M   'P 1'
#
loop_
_entity.id
_entity.type
_entity.pdbx_description
1 polymer ?
#
loop_
_entity_poly.entity_id
_entity_poly.type
_entity_poly.pdbx_seq_one_letter_code
_entity_poly.pdbx_strand_id
1 'polypeptide(L)'
;MAYSLTWMPGVLREAGLNVVEIGGWQNRGHGNFSGVRGVLLHHTAGPASGNFPSQNVVVNGRPGLAGPLCNLGLGRDGTWFIVAAGLAYHAGAGYVSWCGRDNGNNHLIGVEAESTGRGDWTSAQHESYPRGVAALLSHVGLGPERALAHKEWAPGRKIDPAGWPGDMGGFRGSVGEWMEGGMPSPEEIATAVWSHILAQPDQPENKQAAWVWLTYANVAAWRSADALPQLPAAVWNQVLDNPDDPNIKHAAWVWLTYANIAAWKAAGQPNQPSEIKDPDINKRLASAAADTLQQRRADLTDEQLAAVARAAQEELDRRKAA
;
A
#
# COMPACT_ATOMS: atom_id res chain seq x y z
N MET A 1 -20.74 -31.74 -6.39
CA MET A 1 -21.15 -30.45 -6.97
C MET A 1 -20.45 -29.37 -6.18
N ALA A 2 -19.85 -28.38 -6.85
CA ALA A 2 -19.16 -27.29 -6.18
C ALA A 2 -20.19 -26.34 -5.52
N TYR A 3 -19.84 -25.79 -4.36
CA TYR A 3 -20.71 -24.86 -3.61
C TYR A 3 -20.64 -23.42 -4.15
N SER A 4 -21.53 -22.55 -3.67
CA SER A 4 -21.80 -21.21 -4.22
C SER A 4 -20.67 -20.19 -4.11
N LEU A 5 -19.66 -20.40 -3.24
CA LEU A 5 -18.59 -19.42 -3.00
C LEU A 5 -17.28 -19.75 -3.74
N THR A 6 -17.33 -20.45 -4.87
CA THR A 6 -16.13 -20.77 -5.67
C THR A 6 -15.43 -19.58 -6.30
N TRP A 7 -16.03 -18.39 -6.25
CA TRP A 7 -15.48 -17.15 -6.78
C TRP A 7 -14.48 -16.47 -5.83
N MET A 8 -14.50 -16.77 -4.52
CA MET A 8 -13.69 -16.07 -3.51
C MET A 8 -12.17 -16.03 -3.82
N PRO A 9 -11.52 -17.12 -4.26
CA PRO A 9 -10.09 -17.07 -4.57
C PRO A 9 -9.76 -16.11 -5.71
N GLY A 10 -10.62 -16.02 -6.72
CA GLY A 10 -10.44 -15.10 -7.85
C GLY A 10 -10.51 -13.65 -7.39
N VAL A 11 -11.57 -13.30 -6.65
CA VAL A 11 -11.78 -11.95 -6.10
C VAL A 11 -10.63 -11.50 -5.21
N LEU A 12 -10.14 -12.37 -4.33
CA LEU A 12 -9.02 -12.04 -3.45
C LEU A 12 -7.70 -11.85 -4.23
N ARG A 13 -7.46 -12.65 -5.28
CA ARG A 13 -6.28 -12.49 -6.15
C ARG A 13 -6.35 -11.23 -7.01
N GLU A 14 -7.52 -10.90 -7.56
CA GLU A 14 -7.76 -9.65 -8.29
C GLU A 14 -7.53 -8.43 -7.41
N ALA A 15 -7.87 -8.56 -6.11
CA ALA A 15 -7.51 -7.57 -5.11
C ALA A 15 -6.02 -7.57 -4.74
N GLY A 16 -5.14 -8.32 -5.41
CA GLY A 16 -3.69 -8.34 -5.19
C GLY A 16 -3.24 -9.08 -3.93
N LEU A 17 -4.08 -9.95 -3.36
CA LEU A 17 -3.78 -10.68 -2.12
C LEU A 17 -3.17 -12.06 -2.40
N ASN A 18 -2.32 -12.51 -1.49
CA ASN A 18 -1.81 -13.89 -1.49
C ASN A 18 -2.93 -14.85 -1.08
N VAL A 19 -3.18 -15.86 -1.90
CA VAL A 19 -4.27 -16.82 -1.71
C VAL A 19 -3.78 -18.27 -1.81
N VAL A 20 -4.05 -19.04 -0.76
CA VAL A 20 -3.79 -20.48 -0.67
C VAL A 20 -5.12 -21.23 -0.65
N GLU A 21 -5.31 -22.15 -1.59
CA GLU A 21 -6.50 -23.00 -1.65
C GLU A 21 -6.28 -24.31 -0.88
N ILE A 22 -7.04 -24.55 0.18
CA ILE A 22 -6.92 -25.80 0.95
C ILE A 22 -7.63 -26.92 0.19
N GLY A 23 -6.93 -28.05 -0.02
CA GLY A 23 -7.45 -29.19 -0.78
C GLY A 23 -8.92 -29.54 -0.45
N GLY A 24 -9.77 -29.63 -1.47
CA GLY A 24 -11.19 -29.96 -1.35
C GLY A 24 -12.12 -28.80 -0.95
N TRP A 25 -11.63 -27.56 -0.83
CA TRP A 25 -12.43 -26.41 -0.40
C TRP A 25 -13.70 -26.17 -1.22
N GLN A 26 -13.68 -26.45 -2.53
CA GLN A 26 -14.81 -26.24 -3.45
C GLN A 26 -16.05 -27.04 -3.05
N ASN A 27 -15.83 -28.20 -2.41
CA ASN A 27 -16.88 -29.13 -2.00
C ASN A 27 -16.97 -29.24 -0.46
N ARG A 28 -16.31 -28.34 0.29
CA ARG A 28 -16.36 -28.32 1.75
C ARG A 28 -17.41 -27.34 2.24
N GLY A 29 -18.24 -27.77 3.18
CA GLY A 29 -19.34 -27.01 3.77
C GLY A 29 -20.43 -27.92 4.33
N HIS A 30 -21.39 -27.33 5.02
CA HIS A 30 -22.56 -28.01 5.59
C HIS A 30 -23.84 -27.79 4.78
N GLY A 31 -23.70 -27.29 3.54
CA GLY A 31 -24.79 -26.90 2.67
C GLY A 31 -24.45 -25.67 1.83
N ASN A 32 -25.39 -25.26 0.98
CA ASN A 32 -25.28 -24.01 0.21
C ASN A 32 -25.59 -22.80 1.09
N PHE A 33 -25.00 -21.66 0.73
CA PHE A 33 -25.47 -20.38 1.26
C PHE A 33 -26.87 -20.05 0.74
N SER A 34 -27.64 -19.35 1.54
CA SER A 34 -28.96 -18.80 1.18
C SER A 34 -28.86 -17.37 0.63
N GLY A 35 -27.70 -17.03 0.05
CA GLY A 35 -27.32 -15.68 -0.39
C GLY A 35 -26.44 -14.95 0.63
N VAL A 36 -25.38 -14.30 0.16
CA VAL A 36 -24.43 -13.55 1.01
C VAL A 36 -25.07 -12.24 1.48
N ARG A 37 -24.97 -11.94 2.78
CA ARG A 37 -25.46 -10.69 3.40
C ARG A 37 -24.38 -9.89 4.13
N GLY A 38 -23.18 -10.44 4.23
CA GLY A 38 -22.03 -9.79 4.84
C GLY A 38 -20.90 -10.76 5.14
N VAL A 39 -19.89 -10.25 5.85
CA VAL A 39 -18.71 -10.99 6.29
C VAL A 39 -18.67 -10.93 7.82
N LEU A 40 -18.56 -12.10 8.47
CA LEU A 40 -18.43 -12.19 9.93
C LEU A 40 -16.94 -12.38 10.29
N LEU A 41 -16.41 -11.42 11.02
CA LEU A 41 -15.01 -11.34 11.42
C LEU A 41 -14.79 -12.04 12.76
N HIS A 42 -13.81 -12.95 12.79
CA HIS A 42 -13.37 -13.68 13.98
C HIS A 42 -11.88 -13.45 14.21
N HIS A 43 -11.43 -13.78 15.42
CA HIS A 43 -10.05 -14.21 15.65
C HIS A 43 -10.04 -15.67 16.11
N THR A 44 -8.96 -16.39 15.82
CA THR A 44 -8.86 -17.81 16.13
C THR A 44 -8.68 -18.13 17.61
N ALA A 45 -8.16 -17.18 18.40
CA ALA A 45 -7.63 -17.41 19.75
C ALA A 45 -6.56 -18.53 19.77
N GLY A 46 -5.82 -18.63 18.67
CA GLY A 46 -4.82 -19.66 18.41
C GLY A 46 -3.47 -19.39 19.08
N PRO A 47 -2.49 -20.31 18.88
CA PRO A 47 -1.13 -20.15 19.36
C PRO A 47 -0.49 -18.84 18.91
N ALA A 48 0.40 -18.27 19.74
CA ALA A 48 1.09 -16.99 19.45
C ALA A 48 2.11 -17.06 18.31
N SER A 49 2.48 -18.25 17.84
CA SER A 49 3.51 -18.45 16.82
C SER A 49 3.01 -19.31 15.66
N GLY A 50 3.67 -19.16 14.51
CA GLY A 50 3.28 -19.77 13.24
C GLY A 50 2.32 -18.89 12.44
N ASN A 51 2.29 -19.11 11.12
CA ASN A 51 1.51 -18.24 10.23
C ASN A 51 0.00 -18.48 10.37
N PHE A 52 -0.44 -19.73 10.26
CA PHE A 52 -1.84 -20.12 10.44
C PHE A 52 -1.97 -21.47 11.16
N PRO A 53 -1.50 -21.58 12.43
CA PRO A 53 -1.56 -22.83 13.20
C PRO A 53 -2.99 -23.36 13.40
N SER A 54 -4.01 -22.50 13.30
CA SER A 54 -5.41 -22.89 13.46
C SER A 54 -6.00 -23.62 12.25
N GLN A 55 -5.25 -23.76 11.15
CA GLN A 55 -5.73 -24.36 9.88
C GLN A 55 -6.44 -25.70 10.08
N ASN A 56 -5.83 -26.63 10.82
CA ASN A 56 -6.42 -27.97 11.01
C ASN A 56 -7.77 -27.89 11.73
N VAL A 57 -7.88 -27.03 12.75
CA VAL A 57 -9.11 -26.86 13.54
C VAL A 57 -10.20 -26.21 12.70
N VAL A 58 -9.89 -25.18 11.90
CA VAL A 58 -10.91 -24.51 11.08
C VAL A 58 -11.37 -25.38 9.90
N VAL A 59 -10.50 -26.24 9.38
CA VAL A 59 -10.84 -27.16 8.29
C VAL A 59 -11.66 -28.34 8.79
N ASN A 60 -11.18 -29.02 9.84
CA ASN A 60 -11.72 -30.32 10.27
C ASN A 60 -12.70 -30.21 11.45
N GLY A 61 -12.72 -29.07 12.13
CA GLY A 61 -13.48 -28.86 13.35
C GLY A 61 -12.72 -29.23 14.61
N ARG A 62 -13.47 -29.39 15.69
CA ARG A 62 -12.97 -29.77 17.02
C ARG A 62 -14.00 -30.68 17.71
N PRO A 63 -13.67 -31.34 18.83
CA PRO A 63 -14.66 -32.13 19.57
C PRO A 63 -15.93 -31.32 19.85
N GLY A 64 -17.09 -31.87 19.45
CA GLY A 64 -18.40 -31.23 19.61
C GLY A 64 -18.78 -30.22 18.52
N LEU A 65 -17.93 -29.95 17.52
CA LEU A 65 -18.28 -29.08 16.39
C LEU A 65 -17.55 -29.50 15.11
N ALA A 66 -18.28 -30.04 14.14
CA ALA A 66 -17.74 -30.48 12.87
C ALA A 66 -17.29 -29.29 12.00
N GLY A 67 -16.14 -29.44 11.33
CA GLY A 67 -15.67 -28.47 10.34
C GLY A 67 -16.49 -28.51 9.05
N PRO A 68 -16.41 -27.46 8.21
CA PRO A 68 -15.55 -26.29 8.37
C PRO A 68 -16.10 -25.29 9.40
N LEU A 69 -15.19 -24.63 10.12
CA LEU A 69 -15.48 -23.57 11.10
C LEU A 69 -15.31 -22.17 10.52
N CYS A 70 -14.96 -22.03 9.24
CA CYS A 70 -14.98 -20.77 8.51
C CYS A 70 -14.96 -21.03 6.99
N ASN A 71 -15.19 -19.97 6.21
CA ASN A 71 -14.99 -19.99 4.77
C ASN A 71 -13.54 -19.65 4.41
N LEU A 72 -12.97 -18.70 5.16
CA LEU A 72 -11.68 -18.11 4.91
C LEU A 72 -10.86 -18.09 6.21
N GLY A 73 -9.58 -18.43 6.10
CA GLY A 73 -8.57 -18.17 7.13
C GLY A 73 -7.69 -17.00 6.72
N LEU A 74 -7.17 -16.24 7.68
CA LEU A 74 -6.16 -15.21 7.44
C LEU A 74 -4.93 -15.46 8.30
N GLY A 75 -3.79 -15.71 7.65
CA GLY A 75 -2.51 -15.88 8.31
C GLY A 75 -1.94 -14.58 8.87
N ARG A 76 -0.98 -14.71 9.80
CA ARG A 76 -0.23 -13.57 10.35
C ARG A 76 0.59 -12.82 9.31
N ASP A 77 0.94 -13.44 8.19
CA ASP A 77 1.62 -12.81 7.05
C ASP A 77 0.67 -12.14 6.05
N GLY A 78 -0.63 -12.12 6.33
CA GLY A 78 -1.65 -11.56 5.43
C GLY A 78 -2.11 -12.51 4.32
N THR A 79 -1.66 -13.77 4.29
CA THR A 79 -2.13 -14.77 3.32
C THR A 79 -3.55 -15.24 3.65
N TRP A 80 -4.41 -15.26 2.64
CA TRP A 80 -5.77 -15.79 2.73
C TRP A 80 -5.80 -17.27 2.39
N PHE A 81 -6.40 -18.07 3.28
CA PHE A 81 -6.57 -19.51 3.11
C PHE A 81 -8.03 -19.82 2.78
N ILE A 82 -8.30 -20.39 1.62
CA ILE A 82 -9.66 -20.78 1.21
C ILE A 82 -9.99 -22.12 1.83
N VAL A 83 -10.89 -22.13 2.81
CA VAL A 83 -11.25 -23.31 3.60
C VAL A 83 -12.46 -24.03 3.01
N ALA A 84 -13.52 -23.29 2.69
CA ALA A 84 -14.81 -23.85 2.31
C ALA A 84 -15.62 -22.93 1.40
N ALA A 85 -16.17 -23.49 0.32
CA ALA A 85 -17.07 -22.80 -0.59
C ALA A 85 -18.56 -22.90 -0.18
N GLY A 86 -18.89 -23.82 0.74
CA GLY A 86 -20.23 -23.96 1.32
C GLY A 86 -20.34 -23.28 2.69
N LEU A 87 -21.53 -23.35 3.30
CA LEU A 87 -21.77 -22.76 4.62
C LEU A 87 -20.89 -23.41 5.70
N ALA A 88 -20.35 -22.62 6.61
CA ALA A 88 -19.50 -23.06 7.70
C ALA A 88 -20.17 -22.84 9.06
N TYR A 89 -19.75 -23.59 10.08
CA TYR A 89 -20.29 -23.48 11.44
C TYR A 89 -19.48 -22.52 12.30
N HIS A 90 -19.68 -21.21 12.08
CA HIS A 90 -18.83 -20.16 12.67
C HIS A 90 -19.61 -19.12 13.50
N ALA A 91 -20.83 -18.76 13.11
CA ALA A 91 -21.60 -17.67 13.73
C ALA A 91 -22.33 -18.11 15.02
N GLY A 92 -22.95 -19.29 15.00
CA GLY A 92 -23.83 -19.74 16.10
C GLY A 92 -24.97 -18.75 16.40
N ALA A 93 -25.49 -18.80 17.63
CA ALA A 93 -26.64 -18.00 18.05
C ALA A 93 -26.33 -16.49 18.13
N GLY A 94 -27.13 -15.65 17.49
CA GLY A 94 -26.91 -14.20 17.41
C GLY A 94 -27.98 -13.49 16.60
N TYR A 95 -27.84 -12.16 16.47
CA TYR A 95 -28.85 -11.35 15.81
C TYR A 95 -28.30 -10.02 15.30
N VAL A 96 -28.59 -9.74 14.03
CA VAL A 96 -28.65 -8.39 13.47
C VAL A 96 -29.85 -8.33 12.53
N SER A 97 -30.54 -7.18 12.48
CA SER A 97 -31.83 -7.04 11.79
C SER A 97 -31.81 -7.51 10.33
N TRP A 98 -30.73 -7.22 9.62
CA TRP A 98 -30.58 -7.55 8.20
C TRP A 98 -30.15 -9.00 7.93
N CYS A 99 -29.68 -9.75 8.92
CA CYS A 99 -29.34 -11.17 8.79
C CYS A 99 -30.43 -12.07 9.37
N GLY A 100 -31.21 -11.58 10.34
CA GLY A 100 -32.17 -12.35 11.11
C GLY A 100 -31.51 -13.07 12.29
N ARG A 101 -32.33 -13.65 13.16
CA ARG A 101 -31.87 -14.36 14.37
C ARG A 101 -31.31 -15.73 14.01
N ASP A 102 -30.17 -16.08 14.58
CA ASP A 102 -29.51 -17.39 14.48
C ASP A 102 -29.23 -17.87 13.06
N ASN A 103 -29.18 -16.93 12.12
CA ASN A 103 -29.13 -17.21 10.69
C ASN A 103 -27.76 -16.86 10.06
N GLY A 104 -26.76 -16.55 10.89
CA GLY A 104 -25.45 -16.09 10.45
C GLY A 104 -24.73 -17.09 9.54
N ASN A 105 -24.74 -18.38 9.89
CA ASN A 105 -24.06 -19.41 9.08
C ASN A 105 -24.63 -19.52 7.65
N ASN A 106 -25.91 -19.19 7.44
CA ASN A 106 -26.54 -19.30 6.11
C ASN A 106 -26.22 -18.14 5.17
N HIS A 107 -25.71 -17.02 5.71
CA HIS A 107 -25.63 -15.74 4.98
C HIS A 107 -24.32 -14.97 5.15
N LEU A 108 -23.52 -15.26 6.16
CA LEU A 108 -22.28 -14.54 6.44
C LEU A 108 -21.08 -15.36 6.01
N ILE A 109 -20.17 -14.76 5.25
CA ILE A 109 -18.87 -15.39 4.98
C ILE A 109 -18.04 -15.30 6.27
N GLY A 110 -17.65 -16.43 6.84
CA GLY A 110 -16.83 -16.45 8.06
C GLY A 110 -15.33 -16.31 7.75
N VAL A 111 -14.67 -15.31 8.36
CA VAL A 111 -13.22 -15.14 8.30
C VAL A 111 -12.60 -15.38 9.69
N GLU A 112 -11.78 -16.42 9.80
CA GLU A 112 -10.99 -16.73 11.00
C GLU A 112 -9.57 -16.17 10.83
N ALA A 113 -9.33 -14.99 11.41
CA ALA A 113 -8.02 -14.36 11.37
C ALA A 113 -7.15 -14.81 12.54
N GLU A 114 -5.92 -15.21 12.22
CA GLU A 114 -5.02 -15.77 13.20
C GLU A 114 -4.53 -14.73 14.20
N SER A 115 -4.95 -14.87 15.46
CA SER A 115 -4.57 -13.99 16.56
C SER A 115 -4.82 -14.72 17.88
N THR A 116 -4.03 -14.39 18.91
CA THR A 116 -4.24 -14.85 20.29
C THR A 116 -5.51 -14.30 20.94
N GLY A 117 -6.19 -13.34 20.30
CA GLY A 117 -7.34 -12.63 20.86
C GLY A 117 -6.97 -11.51 21.83
N ARG A 118 -5.68 -11.11 21.87
CA ARG A 118 -5.16 -10.06 22.77
C ARG A 118 -4.71 -8.79 22.03
N GLY A 119 -5.11 -8.63 20.77
CA GLY A 119 -4.74 -7.48 19.94
C GLY A 119 -3.37 -7.60 19.25
N ASP A 120 -2.88 -8.83 19.04
CA ASP A 120 -1.59 -9.15 18.39
C ASP A 120 -1.64 -9.10 16.85
N TRP A 121 -2.39 -8.15 16.30
CA TRP A 121 -2.55 -7.98 14.86
C TRP A 121 -1.24 -7.51 14.21
N THR A 122 -0.79 -8.19 13.17
CA THR A 122 0.43 -7.81 12.44
C THR A 122 0.16 -6.68 11.46
N SER A 123 1.22 -5.98 11.02
CA SER A 123 1.13 -4.99 9.94
C SER A 123 0.56 -5.58 8.65
N ALA A 124 0.94 -6.83 8.32
CA ALA A 124 0.41 -7.51 7.14
C ALA A 124 -1.10 -7.81 7.27
N GLN A 125 -1.59 -8.11 8.48
CA GLN A 125 -3.02 -8.27 8.72
C GLN A 125 -3.77 -6.93 8.66
N HIS A 126 -3.18 -5.85 9.18
CA HIS A 126 -3.78 -4.51 9.08
C HIS A 126 -3.99 -4.07 7.62
N GLU A 127 -3.12 -4.48 6.70
CA GLU A 127 -3.30 -4.21 5.27
C GLU A 127 -4.26 -5.24 4.62
N SER A 128 -3.96 -6.53 4.77
CA SER A 128 -4.60 -7.61 4.01
C SER A 128 -6.04 -7.87 4.44
N TYR A 129 -6.35 -7.78 5.74
CA TYR A 129 -7.68 -8.12 6.25
C TYR A 129 -8.78 -7.19 5.71
N PRO A 130 -8.71 -5.85 5.93
CA PRO A 130 -9.73 -4.95 5.41
C PRO A 130 -9.78 -4.94 3.88
N ARG A 131 -8.63 -5.09 3.19
CA ARG A 131 -8.56 -5.18 1.72
C ARG A 131 -9.32 -6.38 1.16
N GLY A 132 -9.13 -7.56 1.76
CA GLY A 132 -9.85 -8.77 1.35
C GLY A 132 -11.34 -8.69 1.66
N VAL A 133 -11.70 -8.15 2.83
CA VAL A 133 -13.12 -7.93 3.18
C VAL A 133 -13.78 -6.93 2.22
N ALA A 134 -13.09 -5.85 1.86
CA ALA A 134 -13.56 -4.89 0.86
C ALA A 134 -13.83 -5.58 -0.48
N ALA A 135 -12.86 -6.35 -0.99
CA ALA A 135 -13.01 -7.07 -2.26
C ALA A 135 -14.21 -8.03 -2.26
N LEU A 136 -14.39 -8.80 -1.18
CA LEU A 136 -15.51 -9.74 -1.05
C LEU A 136 -16.86 -9.02 -1.03
N LEU A 137 -16.97 -7.94 -0.24
CA LEU A 137 -18.20 -7.16 -0.11
C LEU A 137 -18.55 -6.42 -1.41
N SER A 138 -17.55 -5.79 -2.05
CA SER A 138 -17.73 -5.15 -3.36
C SER A 138 -18.20 -6.13 -4.42
N HIS A 139 -17.63 -7.35 -4.46
CA HIS A 139 -18.04 -8.39 -5.40
C HIS A 139 -19.53 -8.78 -5.26
N VAL A 140 -20.06 -8.74 -4.04
CA VAL A 140 -21.48 -9.06 -3.77
C VAL A 140 -22.39 -7.83 -3.66
N GLY A 141 -21.89 -6.64 -4.00
CA GLY A 141 -22.66 -5.39 -4.02
C GLY A 141 -23.06 -4.87 -2.64
N LEU A 142 -22.22 -5.08 -1.62
CA LEU A 142 -22.44 -4.67 -0.24
C LEU A 142 -21.40 -3.64 0.23
N GLY A 143 -21.79 -2.75 1.14
CA GLY A 143 -20.91 -1.73 1.72
C GLY A 143 -20.17 -2.18 2.99
N PRO A 144 -19.28 -1.32 3.53
CA PRO A 144 -18.43 -1.63 4.69
C PRO A 144 -19.24 -1.93 5.96
N GLU A 145 -20.49 -1.45 6.07
CA GLU A 145 -21.39 -1.75 7.18
C GLU A 145 -21.75 -3.23 7.30
N ARG A 146 -21.45 -4.03 6.26
CA ARG A 146 -21.65 -5.50 6.24
C ARG A 146 -20.43 -6.29 6.71
N ALA A 147 -19.33 -5.64 7.06
CA ALA A 147 -18.29 -6.23 7.88
C ALA A 147 -18.75 -6.24 9.34
N LEU A 148 -19.09 -7.42 9.87
CA LEU A 148 -19.68 -7.60 11.19
C LEU A 148 -18.70 -8.33 12.11
N ALA A 149 -18.49 -7.84 13.33
CA ALA A 149 -17.77 -8.61 14.34
C ALA A 149 -18.63 -9.71 14.94
N HIS A 150 -18.01 -10.81 15.37
CA HIS A 150 -18.71 -11.84 16.13
C HIS A 150 -19.29 -11.32 17.45
N LYS A 151 -18.60 -10.40 18.13
CA LYS A 151 -19.11 -9.71 19.34
C LYS A 151 -20.32 -8.80 19.06
N GLU A 152 -20.45 -8.28 17.84
CA GLU A 152 -21.64 -7.51 17.42
C GLU A 152 -22.79 -8.45 17.03
N TRP A 153 -22.48 -9.59 16.40
CA TRP A 153 -23.47 -10.64 16.12
C TRP A 153 -24.04 -11.29 17.39
N ALA A 154 -23.18 -11.55 18.37
CA ALA A 154 -23.54 -12.27 19.60
C ALA A 154 -23.02 -11.57 20.86
N PRO A 155 -23.60 -10.40 21.21
CA PRO A 155 -23.18 -9.64 22.38
C PRO A 155 -23.23 -10.48 23.66
N GLY A 156 -22.21 -10.36 24.51
CA GLY A 156 -22.09 -11.09 25.77
C GLY A 156 -21.67 -12.57 25.66
N ARG A 157 -21.81 -13.19 24.48
CA ARG A 157 -21.34 -14.57 24.20
C ARG A 157 -19.95 -14.58 23.56
N LYS A 158 -19.64 -13.54 22.78
CA LYS A 158 -18.44 -13.45 21.93
C LYS A 158 -17.72 -12.13 22.13
N ILE A 159 -16.40 -12.17 21.99
CA ILE A 159 -15.50 -11.01 22.18
C ILE A 159 -14.71 -10.67 20.92
N ASP A 160 -14.76 -11.54 19.92
CA ASP A 160 -13.96 -11.48 18.71
C ASP A 160 -14.58 -10.59 17.61
N PRO A 161 -13.76 -9.92 16.79
CA PRO A 161 -12.32 -9.75 16.96
C PRO A 161 -12.02 -8.77 18.10
N ALA A 162 -10.88 -8.95 18.77
CA ALA A 162 -10.49 -8.17 19.95
C ALA A 162 -9.20 -7.40 19.65
N GLY A 163 -9.11 -6.17 20.15
CA GLY A 163 -7.90 -5.35 20.06
C GLY A 163 -7.57 -4.81 18.67
N TRP A 164 -8.52 -4.77 17.73
CA TRP A 164 -8.30 -4.09 16.45
C TRP A 164 -8.24 -2.56 16.67
N PRO A 165 -7.31 -1.83 16.02
CA PRO A 165 -7.22 -0.37 16.15
C PRO A 165 -8.54 0.34 15.77
N GLY A 166 -9.05 1.21 16.66
CA GLY A 166 -10.33 1.89 16.45
C GLY A 166 -11.56 0.98 16.54
N ASP A 167 -11.40 -0.26 17.01
CA ASP A 167 -12.42 -1.30 17.04
C ASP A 167 -13.11 -1.48 15.66
N MET A 168 -14.37 -1.91 15.63
CA MET A 168 -15.13 -2.10 14.41
C MET A 168 -15.43 -0.81 13.65
N GLY A 169 -15.35 0.35 14.30
CA GLY A 169 -15.36 1.65 13.60
C GLY A 169 -14.12 1.81 12.73
N GLY A 170 -12.94 1.53 13.30
CA GLY A 170 -11.67 1.54 12.58
C GLY A 170 -11.61 0.47 11.49
N PHE A 171 -12.03 -0.76 11.77
CA PHE A 171 -12.06 -1.83 10.77
C PHE A 171 -12.92 -1.46 9.55
N ARG A 172 -14.15 -0.98 9.79
CA ARG A 172 -15.05 -0.56 8.70
C ARG A 172 -14.53 0.67 7.96
N GLY A 173 -13.86 1.59 8.66
CA GLY A 173 -13.16 2.72 8.04
C GLY A 173 -12.13 2.23 7.01
N SER A 174 -11.23 1.33 7.41
CA SER A 174 -10.23 0.75 6.49
C SER A 174 -10.88 -0.05 5.35
N VAL A 175 -11.98 -0.75 5.58
CA VAL A 175 -12.74 -1.40 4.49
C VAL A 175 -13.27 -0.35 3.50
N GLY A 176 -13.84 0.76 4.01
CA GLY A 176 -14.31 1.87 3.18
C GLY A 176 -13.20 2.47 2.32
N GLU A 177 -12.04 2.73 2.92
CA GLU A 177 -10.83 3.21 2.20
C GLU A 177 -10.46 2.27 1.04
N TRP A 178 -10.47 0.94 1.28
CA TRP A 178 -10.20 -0.03 0.21
C TRP A 178 -11.29 -0.10 -0.88
N MET A 179 -12.56 0.17 -0.53
CA MET A 179 -13.64 0.22 -1.50
C MET A 179 -13.63 1.50 -2.35
N GLU A 180 -13.20 2.62 -1.78
CA GLU A 180 -13.12 3.92 -2.46
C GLU A 180 -11.91 4.04 -3.41
N GLY A 181 -10.97 3.09 -3.37
CA GLY A 181 -9.81 3.07 -4.26
C GLY A 181 -8.53 2.49 -3.64
N GLY A 182 -8.54 2.10 -2.37
CA GLY A 182 -7.35 1.63 -1.65
C GLY A 182 -6.74 2.71 -0.76
N MET A 183 -5.79 2.30 0.09
CA MET A 183 -4.75 3.26 0.47
C MET A 183 -4.23 3.89 -0.83
N PRO A 184 -4.05 5.21 -0.88
CA PRO A 184 -3.51 5.85 -2.06
C PRO A 184 -2.23 5.10 -2.43
N SER A 185 -2.06 4.82 -3.72
CA SER A 185 -0.83 4.22 -4.23
C SER A 185 0.39 4.96 -3.65
N PRO A 186 1.57 4.31 -3.58
CA PRO A 186 2.78 5.01 -3.19
C PRO A 186 2.99 6.34 -3.94
N GLU A 187 2.50 6.44 -5.18
CA GLU A 187 2.47 7.66 -5.98
C GLU A 187 1.48 8.70 -5.42
N GLU A 188 0.23 8.32 -5.14
CA GLU A 188 -0.77 9.24 -4.56
C GLU A 188 -0.41 9.67 -3.13
N ILE A 189 0.17 8.79 -2.31
CA ILE A 189 0.73 9.14 -1.00
C ILE A 189 1.88 10.14 -1.19
N ALA A 190 2.79 9.88 -2.13
CA ALA A 190 3.88 10.82 -2.42
C ALA A 190 3.34 12.17 -2.89
N THR A 191 2.32 12.20 -3.76
CA THR A 191 1.66 13.43 -4.21
C THR A 191 0.99 14.17 -3.05
N ALA A 192 0.28 13.48 -2.16
CA ALA A 192 -0.40 14.08 -1.02
C ALA A 192 0.59 14.63 0.01
N VAL A 193 1.65 13.88 0.32
CA VAL A 193 2.76 14.33 1.20
C VAL A 193 3.45 15.54 0.59
N TRP A 194 3.74 15.53 -0.72
CA TRP A 194 4.33 16.69 -1.40
C TRP A 194 3.41 17.90 -1.37
N SER A 195 2.12 17.71 -1.65
CA SER A 195 1.13 18.80 -1.59
C SER A 195 1.08 19.43 -0.20
N HIS A 196 1.18 18.61 0.86
CA HIS A 196 1.22 19.08 2.24
C HIS A 196 2.52 19.84 2.58
N ILE A 197 3.68 19.30 2.20
CA ILE A 197 4.99 19.94 2.41
C ILE A 197 5.04 21.29 1.70
N LEU A 198 4.55 21.36 0.46
CA LEU A 198 4.56 22.57 -0.37
C LEU A 198 3.56 23.63 0.09
N ALA A 199 2.45 23.21 0.71
CA ALA A 199 1.50 24.14 1.30
C ALA A 199 2.05 24.80 2.59
N GLN A 200 3.04 24.19 3.24
CA GLN A 200 3.64 24.67 4.49
C GLN A 200 5.17 24.50 4.48
N PRO A 201 5.87 25.18 3.56
CA PRO A 201 7.30 24.95 3.31
C PRO A 201 8.20 25.42 4.46
N ASP A 202 7.69 26.28 5.35
CA ASP A 202 8.46 26.85 6.44
C ASP A 202 8.54 25.99 7.70
N GLN A 203 7.65 24.99 7.83
CA GLN A 203 7.62 24.04 8.94
C GLN A 203 8.92 23.20 8.95
N PRO A 204 9.68 23.17 10.06
CA PRO A 204 10.95 22.44 10.15
C PRO A 204 10.86 20.95 9.76
N GLU A 205 9.77 20.29 10.13
CA GLU A 205 9.47 18.90 9.81
C GLU A 205 9.25 18.67 8.30
N ASN A 206 8.61 19.62 7.61
CA ASN A 206 8.40 19.56 6.16
C ASN A 206 9.70 19.80 5.40
N LYS A 207 10.56 20.68 5.92
CA LYS A 207 11.93 20.88 5.40
C LYS A 207 12.76 19.60 5.50
N GLN A 208 12.68 18.89 6.63
CA GLN A 208 13.38 17.63 6.83
C GLN A 208 12.82 16.50 5.96
N ALA A 209 11.50 16.42 5.81
CA ALA A 209 10.86 15.42 4.94
C ALA A 209 11.22 15.63 3.46
N ALA A 210 11.19 16.88 2.97
CA ALA A 210 11.63 17.23 1.62
C ALA A 210 13.11 16.84 1.38
N TRP A 211 13.98 17.09 2.36
CA TRP A 211 15.40 16.75 2.31
C TRP A 211 15.65 15.23 2.19
N VAL A 212 14.97 14.41 3.00
CA VAL A 212 15.08 12.95 2.93
C VAL A 212 14.63 12.46 1.55
N TRP A 213 13.50 12.97 1.06
CA TRP A 213 12.92 12.50 -0.19
C TRP A 213 13.78 12.86 -1.42
N LEU A 214 14.28 14.10 -1.50
CA LEU A 214 15.25 14.52 -2.52
C LEU A 214 16.51 13.65 -2.49
N THR A 215 17.01 13.29 -1.31
CA THR A 215 18.17 12.43 -1.16
C THR A 215 17.89 11.02 -1.70
N TYR A 216 16.74 10.42 -1.39
CA TYR A 216 16.37 9.09 -1.85
C TYR A 216 16.03 9.03 -3.35
N ALA A 217 15.35 10.05 -3.89
CA ALA A 217 15.08 10.16 -5.33
C ALA A 217 16.39 10.29 -6.13
N ASN A 218 17.37 11.02 -5.61
CA ASN A 218 18.71 11.13 -6.19
C ASN A 218 19.50 9.81 -6.10
N VAL A 219 19.34 9.02 -5.02
CA VAL A 219 19.93 7.68 -4.89
C VAL A 219 19.26 6.66 -5.82
N ALA A 220 17.97 6.78 -6.08
CA ALA A 220 17.27 5.96 -7.07
C ALA A 220 17.73 6.31 -8.51
N ALA A 221 17.87 7.60 -8.82
CA ALA A 221 18.44 8.07 -10.08
C ALA A 221 19.91 7.66 -10.29
N TRP A 222 20.69 7.54 -9.22
CA TRP A 222 22.05 6.98 -9.26
C TRP A 222 22.10 5.51 -9.72
N ARG A 223 21.03 4.72 -9.51
CA ARG A 223 20.97 3.30 -9.91
C ARG A 223 20.52 3.08 -11.35
N SER A 224 19.81 4.03 -11.94
CA SER A 224 19.31 3.96 -13.32
C SER A 224 19.36 5.34 -13.96
N ALA A 225 20.25 5.53 -14.94
CA ALA A 225 20.32 6.76 -15.74
C ALA A 225 18.99 7.13 -16.42
N ASP A 226 18.01 6.21 -16.45
CA ASP A 226 16.69 6.34 -17.04
C ASP A 226 15.61 6.94 -16.11
N ALA A 227 15.95 7.32 -14.87
CA ALA A 227 14.96 7.80 -13.89
C ALA A 227 14.70 9.33 -13.93
N LEU A 228 15.63 10.12 -14.48
CA LEU A 228 15.47 11.58 -14.59
C LEU A 228 14.26 11.98 -15.45
N PRO A 229 13.94 11.26 -16.53
CA PRO A 229 12.69 11.44 -17.26
C PRO A 229 11.39 11.15 -16.49
N GLN A 230 11.47 10.47 -15.35
CA GLN A 230 10.33 9.96 -14.59
C GLN A 230 9.97 10.81 -13.38
N LEU A 231 10.68 11.92 -13.15
CA LEU A 231 10.23 12.89 -12.16
C LEU A 231 8.84 13.41 -12.58
N PRO A 232 7.85 13.46 -11.65
CA PRO A 232 6.52 13.96 -11.97
C PRO A 232 6.59 15.36 -12.59
N ALA A 233 5.76 15.63 -13.60
CA ALA A 233 5.73 16.91 -14.30
C ALA A 233 5.55 18.11 -13.35
N ALA A 234 4.82 17.91 -12.25
CA ALA A 234 4.65 18.93 -11.21
C ALA A 234 5.98 19.35 -10.54
N VAL A 235 6.92 18.42 -10.34
CA VAL A 235 8.24 18.71 -9.78
C VAL A 235 9.06 19.53 -10.76
N TRP A 236 8.99 19.19 -12.05
CA TRP A 236 9.65 19.96 -13.11
C TRP A 236 9.10 21.37 -13.21
N ASN A 237 7.77 21.53 -13.26
CA ASN A 237 7.14 22.84 -13.34
C ASN A 237 7.54 23.75 -12.18
N GLN A 238 7.67 23.20 -10.97
CA GLN A 238 8.05 24.00 -9.81
C GLN A 238 9.51 24.47 -9.83
N VAL A 239 10.42 23.65 -10.38
CA VAL A 239 11.82 24.05 -10.66
C VAL A 239 11.89 25.16 -11.71
N LEU A 240 11.02 25.08 -12.72
CA LEU A 240 10.97 26.03 -13.84
C LEU A 240 10.33 27.36 -13.45
N ASP A 241 9.32 27.32 -12.57
CA ASP A 241 8.55 28.50 -12.14
C ASP A 241 9.23 29.26 -10.99
N ASN A 242 10.17 28.63 -10.26
CA ASN A 242 10.83 29.24 -9.09
C ASN A 242 12.37 29.05 -9.12
N PRO A 243 13.05 29.51 -10.18
CA PRO A 243 14.48 29.27 -10.38
C PRO A 243 15.36 29.95 -9.33
N ASP A 244 14.83 30.96 -8.62
CA ASP A 244 15.57 31.74 -7.65
C ASP A 244 15.55 31.20 -6.21
N ASP A 245 14.73 30.18 -5.94
CA ASP A 245 14.64 29.57 -4.61
C ASP A 245 15.96 28.84 -4.24
N PRO A 246 16.56 29.10 -3.07
CA PRO A 246 17.84 28.50 -2.67
C PRO A 246 17.83 26.96 -2.62
N ASN A 247 16.69 26.34 -2.31
CA ASN A 247 16.54 24.89 -2.25
C ASN A 247 16.35 24.30 -3.65
N ILE A 248 15.66 25.00 -4.55
CA ILE A 248 15.59 24.65 -5.98
C ILE A 248 16.98 24.76 -6.63
N LYS A 249 17.73 25.82 -6.34
CA LYS A 249 19.14 25.98 -6.78
C LYS A 249 20.00 24.80 -6.31
N HIS A 250 19.82 24.36 -5.07
CA HIS A 250 20.56 23.22 -4.52
C HIS A 250 20.12 21.88 -5.16
N ALA A 251 18.82 21.65 -5.37
CA ALA A 251 18.31 20.45 -6.04
C ALA A 251 18.78 20.35 -7.49
N ALA A 252 18.78 21.47 -8.23
CA ALA A 252 19.32 21.56 -9.58
C ALA A 252 20.83 21.27 -9.63
N TRP A 253 21.59 21.74 -8.64
CA TRP A 253 23.02 21.44 -8.51
C TRP A 253 23.29 19.96 -8.21
N VAL A 254 22.51 19.33 -7.32
CA VAL A 254 22.60 17.89 -7.06
C VAL A 254 22.26 17.10 -8.33
N TRP A 255 21.20 17.50 -9.04
CA TRP A 255 20.83 16.90 -10.33
C TRP A 255 21.95 16.98 -11.37
N LEU A 256 22.56 18.16 -11.56
CA LEU A 256 23.75 18.33 -12.39
C LEU A 256 24.86 17.36 -11.94
N THR A 257 25.19 17.34 -10.65
CA THR A 257 26.26 16.51 -10.09
C THR A 257 26.08 15.02 -10.38
N TYR A 258 24.84 14.50 -10.43
CA TYR A 258 24.57 13.10 -10.72
C TYR A 258 24.37 12.79 -12.22
N ALA A 259 23.81 13.71 -13.01
CA ALA A 259 23.85 13.62 -14.48
C ALA A 259 25.29 13.54 -15.01
N ASN A 260 26.23 14.21 -14.31
CA ASN A 260 27.66 14.14 -14.58
C ASN A 260 28.26 12.74 -14.39
N ILE A 261 27.80 11.97 -13.40
CA ILE A 261 28.31 10.62 -13.11
C ILE A 261 27.87 9.62 -14.19
N ALA A 262 26.67 9.78 -14.74
CA ALA A 262 26.17 8.97 -15.86
C ALA A 262 26.97 9.22 -17.15
N ALA A 263 27.26 10.48 -17.47
CA ALA A 263 28.10 10.85 -18.61
C ALA A 263 29.56 10.36 -18.46
N TRP A 264 30.09 10.34 -17.23
CA TRP A 264 31.42 9.80 -16.90
C TRP A 264 31.55 8.29 -17.16
N LYS A 265 30.55 7.51 -16.76
CA LYS A 265 30.51 6.05 -17.03
C LYS A 265 30.45 5.76 -18.53
N ALA A 266 29.66 6.54 -19.28
CA ALA A 266 29.58 6.41 -20.74
C ALA A 266 30.92 6.73 -21.44
N ALA A 267 31.77 7.57 -20.84
CA ALA A 267 33.09 7.96 -21.35
C ALA A 267 34.25 7.07 -20.88
N GLY A 268 34.00 6.00 -20.12
CA GLY A 268 35.01 4.99 -19.75
C GLY A 268 36.03 5.43 -18.69
N GLN A 269 35.72 6.42 -17.85
CA GLN A 269 36.60 6.93 -16.79
C GLN A 269 36.21 6.31 -15.42
N PRO A 270 37.06 5.48 -14.78
CA PRO A 270 36.64 4.57 -13.71
C PRO A 270 36.65 5.12 -12.27
N ASN A 271 37.16 6.33 -12.00
CA ASN A 271 37.33 6.84 -10.63
C ASN A 271 36.34 7.97 -10.29
N GLN A 272 35.73 7.95 -9.10
CA GLN A 272 34.88 9.05 -8.61
C GLN A 272 35.71 10.32 -8.39
N PRO A 273 35.24 11.53 -8.78
CA PRO A 273 35.88 12.76 -8.39
C PRO A 273 35.37 13.21 -7.02
N SER A 274 36.22 13.06 -6.00
CA SER A 274 36.15 13.95 -4.83
C SER A 274 36.45 15.37 -5.29
N GLU A 275 35.43 16.22 -5.29
CA GLU A 275 35.43 17.66 -5.57
C GLU A 275 35.97 18.10 -6.94
N ILE A 276 35.02 18.46 -7.82
CA ILE A 276 35.27 19.04 -9.14
C ILE A 276 35.84 20.46 -8.97
N LYS A 277 37.17 20.62 -9.08
CA LYS A 277 37.85 21.95 -9.05
C LYS A 277 38.25 22.47 -10.44
N ASP A 278 37.87 21.79 -11.53
CA ASP A 278 38.23 22.18 -12.90
C ASP A 278 37.19 23.15 -13.54
N PRO A 279 37.58 24.38 -13.92
CA PRO A 279 36.69 25.36 -14.54
C PRO A 279 36.15 24.98 -15.93
N ASP A 280 36.93 24.28 -16.76
CA ASP A 280 36.54 23.91 -18.12
C ASP A 280 35.57 22.74 -18.13
N ILE A 281 35.69 21.84 -17.16
CA ILE A 281 34.72 20.76 -16.96
C ILE A 281 33.36 21.37 -16.62
N ASN A 282 33.29 22.32 -15.69
CA ASN A 282 32.05 22.98 -15.30
C ASN A 282 31.29 23.65 -16.46
N LYS A 283 32.00 24.26 -17.41
CA LYS A 283 31.39 24.84 -18.62
C LYS A 283 30.79 23.76 -19.53
N ARG A 284 31.43 22.59 -19.62
CA ARG A 284 30.91 21.43 -20.36
C ARG A 284 29.70 20.80 -19.68
N LEU A 285 29.64 20.84 -18.34
CA LEU A 285 28.51 20.33 -17.55
C LEU A 285 27.25 21.19 -17.72
N ALA A 286 27.38 22.51 -17.74
CA ALA A 286 26.29 23.43 -18.05
C ALA A 286 25.74 23.19 -19.49
N SER A 287 26.62 22.83 -20.42
CA SER A 287 26.23 22.49 -21.80
C SER A 287 25.45 21.16 -21.88
N ALA A 288 25.84 20.13 -21.13
CA ALA A 288 25.14 18.83 -21.13
C ALA A 288 23.74 18.89 -20.47
N ALA A 289 23.58 19.74 -19.45
CA ALA A 289 22.27 20.07 -18.89
C ALA A 289 21.37 20.76 -19.93
N ALA A 290 21.92 21.68 -20.71
CA ALA A 290 21.21 22.33 -21.81
C ALA A 290 20.79 21.33 -22.90
N ASP A 291 21.63 20.36 -23.26
CA ASP A 291 21.31 19.32 -24.25
C ASP A 291 20.16 18.40 -23.77
N THR A 292 20.12 18.05 -22.48
CA THR A 292 19.03 17.25 -21.88
C THR A 292 17.71 18.02 -21.89
N LEU A 293 17.75 19.31 -21.57
CA LEU A 293 16.59 20.18 -21.67
C LEU A 293 16.17 20.41 -23.14
N GLN A 294 17.12 20.40 -24.07
CA GLN A 294 16.87 20.47 -25.51
C GLN A 294 16.20 19.18 -26.04
N GLN A 295 16.48 18.03 -25.44
CA GLN A 295 15.73 16.78 -25.70
C GLN A 295 14.28 16.85 -25.17
N ARG A 296 14.04 17.67 -24.14
CA ARG A 296 12.71 17.97 -23.55
C ARG A 296 12.05 19.23 -24.12
N ARG A 297 12.62 19.83 -25.17
CA ARG A 297 12.24 21.15 -25.70
C ARG A 297 10.77 21.30 -26.10
N ALA A 298 10.07 20.22 -26.38
CA ALA A 298 8.64 20.26 -26.66
C ALA A 298 7.81 20.79 -25.48
N ASP A 299 8.30 20.65 -24.25
CA ASP A 299 7.57 20.97 -23.02
C ASP A 299 8.00 22.31 -22.39
N LEU A 300 9.05 22.97 -22.92
CA LEU A 300 9.71 24.11 -22.28
C LEU A 300 9.91 25.31 -23.21
N THR A 301 9.72 26.52 -22.69
CA THR A 301 10.05 27.75 -23.44
C THR A 301 11.55 28.03 -23.41
N ASP A 302 12.06 28.74 -24.43
CA ASP A 302 13.47 29.15 -24.48
C ASP A 302 13.88 30.02 -23.27
N GLU A 303 12.92 30.71 -22.64
CA GLU A 303 13.12 31.50 -21.42
C GLU A 303 13.32 30.63 -20.18
N GLN A 304 12.52 29.58 -20.01
CA GLN A 304 12.64 28.60 -18.93
C GLN A 304 13.96 27.82 -19.02
N LEU A 305 14.35 27.44 -20.24
CA LEU A 305 15.66 26.82 -20.52
C LEU A 305 16.81 27.70 -20.04
N ALA A 306 16.74 29.00 -20.35
CA ALA A 306 17.76 29.95 -19.95
C ALA A 306 17.77 30.21 -18.43
N ALA A 307 16.62 30.16 -17.76
CA ALA A 307 16.50 30.40 -16.32
C ALA A 307 17.15 29.29 -15.48
N VAL A 308 16.88 28.02 -15.81
CA VAL A 308 17.48 26.87 -15.11
C VAL A 308 19.00 26.84 -15.31
N ALA A 309 19.48 27.13 -16.52
CA ALA A 309 20.91 27.21 -16.81
C ALA A 309 21.62 28.31 -15.99
N ARG A 310 20.99 29.48 -15.81
CA ARG A 310 21.51 30.55 -14.96
C ARG A 310 21.55 30.15 -13.48
N ALA A 311 20.45 29.59 -12.97
CA ALA A 311 20.35 29.17 -11.57
C ALA A 311 21.41 28.11 -11.19
N ALA A 312 21.65 27.15 -12.09
CA ALA A 312 22.71 26.16 -11.95
C ALA A 312 24.11 26.78 -11.91
N GLN A 313 24.39 27.74 -12.79
CA GLN A 313 25.67 28.43 -12.87
C GLN A 313 25.94 29.28 -11.61
N GLU A 314 24.92 29.95 -11.09
CA GLU A 314 25.04 30.77 -9.87
C GLU A 314 25.35 29.95 -8.61
N GLU A 315 24.69 28.79 -8.42
CA GLU A 315 24.99 27.91 -7.28
C GLU A 315 26.40 27.31 -7.37
N LEU A 316 26.84 26.96 -8.59
CA LEU A 316 28.20 26.51 -8.82
C LEU A 316 29.22 27.59 -8.42
N ASP A 317 29.01 28.83 -8.85
CA ASP A 317 29.93 29.93 -8.56
C ASP A 317 29.96 30.25 -7.07
N ARG A 318 28.81 30.18 -6.38
CA ARG A 318 28.70 30.30 -4.91
C ARG A 318 29.52 29.23 -4.18
N ARG A 319 29.46 27.96 -4.62
CA ARG A 319 30.18 26.85 -4.00
C ARG A 319 31.69 26.88 -4.26
N LYS A 320 32.12 27.42 -5.40
CA LYS A 320 33.55 27.67 -5.66
C LYS A 320 34.13 28.78 -4.78
N ALA A 321 33.29 29.71 -4.33
CA ALA A 321 33.69 30.82 -3.47
C ALA A 321 33.69 30.48 -1.97
N ALA A 322 33.14 29.32 -1.58
CA ALA A 322 33.06 28.81 -0.20
C ALA A 322 34.17 27.78 0.09
#